data_AF-H2BRM5-F1
#
_entry.id   AF-H2BRM5-F1
#
_cell.length_a   1.000
_cell.length_b   1.000
_cell.length_c   1.000
_cell.angle_alpha   90.00
_cell.angle_beta   90.00
_cell.angle_gamma   90.00
#
_symmetry.space_group_name_H-M   'P 1'
#
loop_
_entity.id
_entity.type
_entity.pdbx_description
1 polymer ?
#
loop_
_entity_poly.entity_id
_entity_poly.type
_entity_poly.pdbx_seq_one_letter_code
_entity_poly.pdbx_strand_id
1 'polypeptide(L)' 'MKKSLFILLFFGSISLYSQIDRVEPPFWWSGMQTEEAQLMFYGKDIATYEPSMAQAAVLSKITRTENLNCLFVMEASL' A
#
# COMPACT_ATOMS: atom_id res chain seq x y z
N MET A 1 9.01 -30.12 31.16
CA MET A 1 9.60 -29.05 30.32
C MET A 1 9.39 -29.23 28.81
N LYS A 2 9.06 -30.43 28.29
CA LYS A 2 8.86 -30.65 26.84
C LYS A 2 7.50 -30.14 26.29
N LYS A 3 6.45 -30.06 27.13
CA LYS A 3 5.10 -29.64 26.73
C LYS A 3 4.99 -28.13 26.41
N SER A 4 5.84 -27.31 27.05
CA SER A 4 5.88 -25.87 26.79
C SER A 4 6.48 -25.53 25.42
N LEU A 5 7.42 -26.35 24.93
CA LEU A 5 8.00 -26.19 23.59
C LEU A 5 6.97 -26.46 22.48
N PHE A 6 6.02 -27.35 22.72
CA PHE A 6 4.95 -27.69 21.76
C PHE A 6 3.94 -26.55 21.57
N ILE A 7 3.71 -25.74 22.61
CA ILE A 7 2.81 -24.58 22.56
C ILE A 7 3.43 -23.46 21.72
N LEU A 8 4.74 -23.22 21.86
CA LEU A 8 5.46 -22.19 21.10
C LEU A 8 5.42 -22.44 19.58
N LEU A 9 5.50 -23.72 19.16
CA LEU A 9 5.42 -24.11 17.75
C LEU A 9 4.04 -23.90 17.13
N PHE A 10 2.97 -23.89 17.92
CA PHE A 10 1.61 -23.72 17.42
C PHE A 10 1.20 -22.24 17.28
N PHE A 11 1.79 -21.35 18.08
CA PHE A 11 1.52 -19.91 18.03
C PHE A 11 2.35 -19.14 17.00
N GLY A 12 3.32 -19.78 16.33
CA GLY A 12 4.16 -19.14 15.31
C GLY A 12 3.50 -18.89 13.96
N SER A 13 2.27 -19.36 13.75
CA SER A 13 1.57 -19.35 12.44
C SER A 13 0.74 -18.09 12.19
N ILE A 14 1.07 -16.96 12.82
CA ILE A 14 0.36 -15.71 12.57
C ILE A 14 0.83 -15.20 11.20
N SER A 15 0.02 -15.43 10.16
CA SER A 15 0.25 -14.84 8.85
C SER A 15 0.23 -13.32 8.99
N LEU A 16 1.41 -12.71 8.86
CA LEU A 16 1.53 -11.26 8.69
C LEU A 16 1.07 -10.95 7.26
N TYR A 17 -0.23 -10.69 7.08
CA TYR A 17 -0.75 -10.22 5.80
C TYR A 17 -0.19 -8.81 5.55
N SER A 18 0.47 -8.63 4.40
CA SER A 18 0.71 -7.28 3.87
C SER A 18 -0.65 -6.60 3.68
N GLN A 19 -0.78 -5.35 4.10
CA GLN A 19 -2.04 -4.61 3.99
C GLN A 19 -2.38 -4.26 2.53
N ILE A 20 -1.38 -4.26 1.66
CA ILE A 20 -1.48 -3.95 0.23
C ILE A 20 -0.75 -5.05 -0.54
N ASP A 21 -1.41 -5.63 -1.54
CA ASP A 21 -0.87 -6.75 -2.31
C ASP A 21 0.19 -6.29 -3.31
N ARG A 22 -0.02 -5.12 -3.94
CA ARG A 22 0.92 -4.55 -4.90
C ARG A 22 0.82 -3.03 -5.00
N VAL A 23 1.97 -2.40 -5.21
CA VAL A 23 2.08 -0.98 -5.60
C VAL A 23 2.94 -0.88 -6.86
N GLU A 24 2.48 -0.13 -7.85
CA GLU A 24 3.24 0.14 -9.08
C GLU A 24 3.22 1.64 -9.42
N PRO A 25 4.39 2.26 -9.73
CA PRO A 25 5.73 1.74 -9.44
C PRO A 25 5.96 1.60 -7.91
N PRO A 26 6.86 0.70 -7.47
CA PRO A 26 7.11 0.47 -6.05
C PRO A 26 7.81 1.65 -5.35
N PHE A 27 8.45 2.54 -6.12
CA PHE A 27 9.07 3.78 -5.67
C PHE A 27 9.26 4.73 -6.86
N TRP A 28 9.57 5.99 -6.58
CA TRP A 28 9.89 7.01 -7.58
C TRP A 28 11.17 7.77 -7.20
N TRP A 29 11.66 8.62 -8.10
CA TRP A 29 12.85 9.43 -7.88
C TRP A 29 12.50 10.92 -7.86
N SER A 30 13.19 11.67 -7.00
CA SER A 30 13.16 13.12 -7.03
C SER A 30 13.95 13.67 -8.22
N GLY A 31 13.57 14.85 -8.70
CA GLY A 31 14.25 15.52 -9.82
C GLY A 31 14.01 14.90 -11.20
N MET A 32 12.99 14.05 -11.32
CA MET A 32 12.52 13.56 -12.62
C MET A 32 11.95 14.71 -13.45
N GLN A 33 12.12 14.65 -14.78
CA GLN A 33 11.55 15.65 -15.69
C GLN A 33 10.02 15.77 -15.57
N THR A 34 9.37 14.67 -15.20
CA THR A 34 7.95 14.64 -14.84
C THR A 34 7.84 14.64 -13.32
N GLU A 35 7.32 15.74 -12.79
CA GLU A 35 7.19 15.99 -11.33
C GLU A 35 6.00 15.26 -10.70
N GLU A 36 5.12 14.67 -11.54
CA GLU A 36 3.95 13.91 -11.11
C GLU A 36 4.16 12.42 -11.32
N ALA A 37 3.89 11.62 -10.28
CA ALA A 37 3.87 10.18 -10.35
C ALA A 37 2.46 9.67 -10.04
N GLN A 38 1.90 8.84 -10.93
CA GLN A 38 0.67 8.13 -10.65
C GLN A 38 1.00 6.72 -10.15
N LEU A 39 0.60 6.44 -8.92
CA LEU A 39 0.74 5.15 -8.26
C LEU A 39 -0.54 4.34 -8.44
N MET A 40 -0.41 3.07 -8.78
CA MET A 40 -1.45 2.07 -8.74
C MET A 40 -1.31 1.25 -7.46
N PHE A 41 -2.35 1.21 -6.66
CA PHE A 41 -2.49 0.33 -5.50
C PHE A 41 -3.45 -0.80 -5.85
N TYR A 42 -2.99 -2.03 -5.64
CA TYR A 42 -3.81 -3.23 -5.80
C TYR A 42 -3.87 -4.00 -4.49
N GLY A 43 -5.07 -4.41 -4.12
CA GLY A 43 -5.35 -5.16 -2.90
C GLY A 43 -6.84 -5.30 -2.68
N LYS A 44 -7.25 -6.28 -1.87
CA LYS A 44 -8.67 -6.51 -1.60
C LYS A 44 -9.36 -5.26 -1.04
N ASP A 45 -10.42 -4.82 -1.72
CA ASP A 45 -11.28 -3.70 -1.36
C ASP A 45 -10.52 -2.36 -1.18
N ILE A 46 -9.32 -2.24 -1.75
CA ILE A 46 -8.42 -1.08 -1.55
C ILE A 46 -9.06 0.25 -1.98
N ALA A 47 -9.97 0.24 -2.96
CA ALA A 47 -10.64 1.45 -3.45
C ALA A 47 -11.66 2.03 -2.45
N THR A 48 -12.02 1.27 -1.41
CA THR A 48 -12.95 1.72 -0.35
C THR A 48 -12.29 2.61 0.70
N TYR A 49 -10.95 2.63 0.74
CA TYR A 49 -10.19 3.43 1.67
C TYR A 49 -9.98 4.86 1.15
N GLU A 50 -9.71 5.77 2.08
CA GLU A 50 -9.28 7.14 1.77
C GLU A 50 -7.77 7.27 2.07
N PRO A 51 -6.92 7.42 1.05
CA PRO A 51 -5.48 7.54 1.24
C PRO A 51 -5.13 8.88 1.89
N SER A 52 -4.14 8.86 2.80
CA SER A 52 -3.58 10.08 3.41
C SER A 52 -2.07 9.93 3.58
N MET A 53 -1.34 11.05 3.56
CA MET A 53 0.13 11.12 3.67
C MET A 53 0.49 12.15 4.75
N ALA A 54 1.49 11.85 5.58
CA ALA A 54 1.91 12.72 6.68
C ALA A 54 2.85 13.86 6.23
N GLN A 55 3.60 13.66 5.15
CA GLN A 55 4.45 14.68 4.54
C GLN A 55 3.66 15.54 3.55
N ALA A 56 4.09 16.80 3.37
CA ALA A 56 3.48 17.81 2.49
C ALA A 56 3.51 17.49 0.98
N ALA A 57 3.72 16.23 0.59
CA ALA A 57 3.42 15.77 -0.76
C ALA A 57 1.89 15.82 -0.91
N VAL A 58 1.42 16.68 -1.80
CA VAL A 58 -0.02 16.82 -2.03
C VAL A 58 -0.47 15.60 -2.82
N LEU A 59 -1.36 14.81 -2.21
CA LEU A 59 -2.19 13.88 -2.99
C LEU A 59 -3.03 14.74 -3.93
N SER A 60 -2.59 14.87 -5.18
CA SER A 60 -3.19 15.80 -6.13
C SER A 60 -4.50 15.24 -6.68
N LYS A 61 -4.58 13.91 -6.83
CA LYS A 61 -5.76 13.26 -7.40
C LYS A 61 -5.90 11.80 -6.95
N ILE A 62 -7.12 11.42 -6.59
CA ILE A 62 -7.51 10.03 -6.34
C ILE A 62 -8.48 9.62 -7.45
N THR A 63 -8.18 8.50 -8.11
CA THR A 63 -9.03 7.94 -9.16
C THR A 63 -9.44 6.52 -8.79
N ARG A 64 -10.75 6.30 -8.65
CA ARG A 64 -11.35 5.00 -8.38
C ARG A 64 -11.86 4.40 -9.69
N THR A 65 -11.63 3.11 -9.86
CA THR A 65 -12.15 2.35 -11.00
C THR A 65 -13.39 1.56 -10.59
N GLU A 66 -14.05 0.90 -11.54
CA GLU A 66 -15.12 -0.07 -11.25
C GLU A 66 -14.60 -1.29 -10.45
N ASN A 67 -13.29 -1.56 -10.53
CA ASN A 67 -12.66 -2.62 -9.76
C ASN A 67 -12.31 -2.12 -8.35
N LEU A 68 -13.04 -2.61 -7.34
CA LEU A 68 -12.83 -2.26 -5.93
C LEU A 68 -11.43 -2.64 -5.40
N ASN A 69 -10.73 -3.53 -6.10
CA ASN A 69 -9.37 -3.94 -5.73
C ASN A 69 -8.27 -3.08 -6.37
N CYS A 70 -8.62 -1.97 -7.03
CA CYS A 70 -7.67 -1.09 -7.70
C CYS A 70 -7.94 0.39 -7.39
N LEU A 71 -6.92 1.09 -6.90
CA LEU A 71 -6.95 2.52 -6.57
C LEU A 71 -5.76 3.23 -7.22
N PHE A 72 -6.01 4.33 -7.92
CA PHE A 72 -4.94 5.18 -8.45
C PHE A 72 -4.82 6.45 -7.64
N VAL A 73 -3.60 6.79 -7.26
CA VAL A 73 -3.28 7.99 -6.48
C VAL A 73 -2.15 8.72 -7.18
N MET A 74 -2.36 9.99 -7.48
CA MET A 74 -1.34 10.86 -8.06
C MET A 74 -0.67 11.66 -6.94
N GLU A 75 0.65 11.59 -6.93
CA GLU A 75 1.52 12.46 -6.15
C GLU A 75 2.05 13.56 -7.07
N ALA A 76 1.94 14.81 -6.62
CA ALA A 76 2.65 15.93 -7.24
C ALA A 76 3.80 16.35 -6.32
N SER A 77 5.03 16.32 -6.83
CA SER A 77 6.16 16.98 -6.16
C SER A 77 5.89 18.48 -6.21
N LEU A 78 5.86 19.13 -5.05
CA LEU A 78 5.84 20.60 -4.94
C LEU A 78 7.19 21.21 -5.33
#